data_AF-A0A5B8N750-F1
#
_entry.id   AF-A0A5B8N750-F1
#
_cell.length_a   1.000
_cell.length_b   1.000
_cell.length_c   1.000
_cell.angle_alpha   90.00
_cell.angle_beta   90.00
_cell.angle_gamma   90.00
#
_symmetry.space_group_name_H-M   'P 1'
#
loop_
_entity.id
_entity.type
_entity.pdbx_description
1 polymer ?
#
loop_
_entity_poly.entity_id
_entity_poly.type
_entity_poly.pdbx_seq_one_letter_code
_entity_poly.pdbx_strand_id
1 'polypeptide(L)'
;MSYLTFLKEKAKGYSLWEMIRLELESLIFGLGALIPTTFGVIIRAAFCKIFFASCRGFSWIQPRVTIVHSDRISVGSHFGVNSGTYINGIGGLEIGAHVLIGSNVTISSGQHPIEGHHPEVFSRQSIPKKITIGDDVWIGAGAVIMPGVTIAKGTVVGANSVVTKDTSEYAVVVGAPAKVLRVR
;
A
#
# COMPACT_ATOMS: atom_id res chain seq x y z
N MET A 1 -12.82 25.93 -15.25
CA MET A 1 -12.24 26.06 -13.90
C MET A 1 -10.81 26.61 -14.03
N SER A 2 -10.39 27.57 -13.20
CA SER A 2 -8.99 28.04 -13.23
C SER A 2 -8.05 26.99 -12.61
N TYR A 3 -6.77 26.97 -13.00
CA TYR A 3 -5.78 26.05 -12.43
C TYR A 3 -5.62 26.21 -10.91
N LEU A 4 -5.69 27.45 -10.41
CA LEU A 4 -5.65 27.73 -8.97
C LEU A 4 -6.89 27.19 -8.24
N THR A 5 -8.07 27.31 -8.86
CA THR A 5 -9.30 26.73 -8.31
C THR A 5 -9.21 25.20 -8.26
N PHE A 6 -8.68 24.58 -9.30
CA PHE A 6 -8.44 23.14 -9.37
C PHE A 6 -7.53 22.66 -8.22
N LEU A 7 -6.38 23.32 -8.03
CA LEU A 7 -5.46 22.97 -6.95
C LEU A 7 -6.10 23.15 -5.58
N LYS A 8 -6.88 24.22 -5.38
CA LYS A 8 -7.63 24.44 -4.12
C LYS A 8 -8.66 23.35 -3.85
N GLU A 9 -9.35 22.85 -4.88
CA GLU A 9 -10.29 21.74 -4.74
C GLU A 9 -9.61 20.42 -4.40
N LYS A 10 -8.44 20.14 -5.00
CA LYS A 10 -7.66 18.93 -4.72
C LYS A 10 -6.92 18.97 -3.39
N ALA A 11 -6.49 20.16 -2.94
CA ALA A 11 -5.91 20.38 -1.63
C ALA A 11 -6.96 20.40 -0.50
N LYS A 12 -8.26 20.38 -0.82
CA LYS A 12 -9.32 20.44 0.17
C LYS A 12 -9.21 19.26 1.14
N GLY A 13 -9.02 19.56 2.43
CA GLY A 13 -8.85 18.55 3.48
C GLY A 13 -7.39 18.27 3.87
N TYR A 14 -6.42 18.90 3.20
CA TYR A 14 -5.00 18.86 3.59
C TYR A 14 -4.56 20.21 4.13
N SER A 15 -3.79 20.19 5.22
CA SER A 15 -3.02 21.34 5.67
C SER A 15 -1.80 21.59 4.77
N LEU A 16 -1.27 22.83 4.78
CA LEU A 16 -0.04 23.16 4.05
C LEU A 16 1.14 22.27 4.47
N TRP A 17 1.24 21.97 5.76
CA TRP A 17 2.26 21.08 6.29
C TRP A 17 2.14 19.66 5.75
N GLU A 18 0.93 19.10 5.71
CA GLU A 18 0.71 17.77 5.12
C GLU A 18 1.08 17.73 3.64
N MET A 19 0.74 18.76 2.87
CA MET A 19 1.12 18.84 1.46
C MET A 19 2.64 18.84 1.29
N ILE A 20 3.36 19.72 2.00
CA ILE A 20 4.83 19.77 1.95
C ILE A 20 5.44 18.43 2.35
N ARG A 21 4.91 17.81 3.42
CA ARG A 21 5.39 16.50 3.89
C ARG A 21 5.19 15.41 2.83
N LEU A 22 4.04 15.35 2.17
CA LEU A 22 3.74 14.36 1.13
C LEU A 22 4.61 14.53 -0.11
N GLU A 23 4.93 15.77 -0.48
CA GLU A 23 5.86 16.08 -1.58
C GLU A 23 7.29 15.64 -1.22
N LEU A 24 7.75 15.94 0.00
CA LEU A 24 9.06 15.49 0.49
C LEU A 24 9.14 13.96 0.55
N GLU A 25 8.09 13.31 1.07
CA GLU A 25 7.97 11.86 1.10
C GLU A 25 8.06 11.28 -0.33
N SER A 26 7.29 11.81 -1.27
CA SER A 26 7.30 11.38 -2.67
C SER A 26 8.68 11.56 -3.31
N LEU A 27 9.37 12.66 -3.02
CA LEU A 27 10.73 12.91 -3.51
C LEU A 27 11.73 11.89 -2.93
N ILE A 28 11.69 11.65 -1.61
CA ILE A 28 12.62 10.76 -0.92
C ILE A 28 12.42 9.31 -1.36
N PHE A 29 11.18 8.81 -1.35
CA PHE A 29 10.89 7.47 -1.82
C PHE A 29 11.11 7.34 -3.33
N GLY A 30 10.79 8.37 -4.12
CA GLY A 30 11.02 8.39 -5.55
C GLY A 30 12.50 8.25 -5.92
N LEU A 31 13.38 9.06 -5.31
CA LEU A 31 14.82 8.96 -5.53
C LEU A 31 15.40 7.66 -4.95
N GLY A 32 14.96 7.26 -3.74
CA GLY A 32 15.39 6.02 -3.09
C GLY A 32 15.02 4.76 -3.88
N ALA A 33 13.90 4.80 -4.61
CA ALA A 33 13.45 3.71 -5.47
C ALA A 33 14.38 3.48 -6.69
N LEU A 34 15.18 4.47 -7.09
CA LEU A 34 16.11 4.36 -8.22
C LEU A 34 17.46 3.76 -7.84
N ILE A 35 17.80 3.70 -6.54
CA ILE A 35 19.08 3.19 -6.07
C ILE A 35 19.16 1.67 -6.28
N PRO A 36 20.20 1.13 -6.95
CA PRO A 36 20.35 -0.31 -7.18
C PRO A 36 20.35 -1.16 -5.89
N THR A 37 19.94 -2.43 -6.01
CA THR A 37 19.64 -3.32 -4.88
C THR A 37 20.78 -3.47 -3.86
N THR A 38 22.03 -3.62 -4.29
CA THR A 38 23.17 -3.95 -3.43
C THR A 38 23.29 -3.05 -2.19
N PHE A 39 23.18 -1.73 -2.38
CA PHE A 39 23.21 -0.75 -1.29
C PHE A 39 21.84 -0.15 -1.01
N GLY A 40 20.97 -0.08 -2.01
CA GLY A 40 19.67 0.57 -1.92
C GLY A 40 18.72 -0.10 -0.93
N VAL A 41 18.87 -1.39 -0.65
CA VAL A 41 18.06 -2.09 0.36
C VAL A 41 18.24 -1.45 1.74
N ILE A 42 19.48 -1.11 2.14
CA ILE A 42 19.77 -0.47 3.44
C ILE A 42 19.15 0.93 3.50
N ILE A 43 19.32 1.71 2.44
CA ILE A 43 18.79 3.07 2.37
C ILE A 43 17.25 3.06 2.45
N ARG A 44 16.59 2.20 1.67
CA ARG A 44 15.12 2.09 1.70
C ARG A 44 14.60 1.54 3.02
N ALA A 45 15.31 0.59 3.65
CA ALA A 45 14.97 0.13 5.00
C ALA A 45 15.05 1.27 6.03
N ALA A 46 16.06 2.14 5.93
CA ALA A 46 16.18 3.32 6.78
C ALA A 46 15.03 4.30 6.54
N PHE A 47 14.61 4.51 5.29
CA PHE A 47 13.45 5.35 4.98
C PHE A 47 12.18 4.79 5.60
N CYS A 48 11.91 3.48 5.48
CA CYS A 48 10.79 2.85 6.18
C CYS A 48 10.87 3.09 7.70
N LYS A 49 12.06 2.98 8.30
CA LYS A 49 12.24 3.20 9.74
C LYS A 49 11.92 4.64 10.19
N ILE A 50 12.20 5.62 9.34
CA ILE A 50 12.02 7.06 9.62
C ILE A 50 10.59 7.51 9.34
N PHE A 51 9.99 7.04 8.24
CA PHE A 51 8.76 7.60 7.69
C PHE A 51 7.50 6.76 7.96
N PHE A 52 7.65 5.50 8.37
CA PHE A 52 6.49 4.68 8.74
C PHE A 52 5.99 5.06 10.13
N ALA A 53 4.69 4.92 10.37
CA ALA A 53 4.11 5.04 11.71
C ALA A 53 4.81 4.10 12.70
N SER A 54 5.10 2.87 12.24
CA SER A 54 5.91 1.90 12.96
C SER A 54 6.62 0.97 12.00
N CYS A 55 7.87 0.63 12.29
CA CYS A 55 8.62 -0.36 11.54
C CYS A 55 9.46 -1.21 12.50
N ARG A 56 9.06 -2.46 12.72
CA ARG A 56 9.80 -3.40 13.57
C ARG A 56 10.87 -4.13 12.76
N GLY A 57 12.09 -4.21 13.30
CA GLY A 57 13.21 -4.83 12.58
C GLY A 57 13.62 -4.08 11.30
N PHE A 58 14.26 -4.82 10.40
CA PHE A 58 14.75 -4.33 9.11
C PHE A 58 13.83 -4.82 7.98
N SER A 59 13.45 -3.91 7.07
CA SER A 59 12.61 -4.23 5.92
C SER A 59 13.43 -4.46 4.65
N TRP A 60 13.12 -5.49 3.89
CA TRP A 60 13.74 -5.75 2.60
C TRP A 60 12.93 -5.10 1.48
N ILE A 61 13.35 -3.92 1.03
CA ILE A 61 12.63 -3.18 -0.01
C ILE A 61 13.47 -3.14 -1.30
N GLN A 62 12.93 -3.74 -2.37
CA GLN A 62 13.52 -3.71 -3.71
C GLN A 62 13.39 -2.33 -4.39
N PRO A 63 14.14 -2.05 -5.47
CA PRO A 63 13.98 -0.81 -6.22
C PRO A 63 12.60 -0.72 -6.89
N ARG A 64 12.21 0.50 -7.29
CA ARG A 64 10.92 0.82 -7.93
C ARG A 64 9.69 0.47 -7.08
N VAL A 65 9.81 0.46 -5.76
CA VAL A 65 8.65 0.43 -4.86
C VAL A 65 8.19 1.86 -4.62
N THR A 66 6.94 2.15 -4.93
CA THR A 66 6.33 3.46 -4.69
C THR A 66 5.50 3.38 -3.42
N ILE A 67 5.79 4.25 -2.46
CA ILE A 67 5.06 4.35 -1.19
C ILE A 67 4.56 5.78 -1.05
N VAL A 68 3.28 5.92 -0.73
CA VAL A 68 2.65 7.20 -0.41
C VAL A 68 1.81 7.08 0.85
N HIS A 69 1.73 8.15 1.64
CA HIS A 69 1.10 8.17 2.96
C HIS A 69 1.75 7.16 3.93
N SER A 70 3.08 7.10 3.90
CA SER A 70 3.89 6.18 4.69
C SER A 70 3.69 6.36 6.20
N ASP A 71 3.37 7.59 6.63
CA ASP A 71 3.07 7.97 8.01
C ASP A 71 1.86 7.24 8.62
N ARG A 72 1.11 6.50 7.80
CA ARG A 72 -0.06 5.70 8.20
C ARG A 72 0.17 4.21 8.02
N ILE A 73 1.41 3.81 7.74
CA ILE A 73 1.82 2.42 7.54
C ILE A 73 2.56 1.92 8.78
N SER A 74 2.13 0.78 9.31
CA SER A 74 2.82 0.06 10.38
C SER A 74 3.20 -1.33 9.90
N VAL A 75 4.45 -1.74 10.12
CA VAL A 75 4.96 -3.06 9.71
C VAL A 75 5.66 -3.80 10.85
N GLY A 76 5.41 -5.12 10.92
CA GLY A 76 6.11 -6.06 11.78
C GLY A 76 7.52 -6.37 11.31
N SER A 77 8.17 -7.33 12.00
CA SER A 77 9.51 -7.80 11.65
C SER A 77 9.50 -8.69 10.41
N HIS A 78 10.62 -8.78 9.70
CA HIS A 78 10.76 -9.62 8.50
C HIS A 78 9.74 -9.26 7.40
N PHE A 79 9.67 -7.97 7.07
CA PHE A 79 8.84 -7.44 6.01
C PHE A 79 9.63 -7.30 4.71
N GLY A 80 9.16 -7.91 3.62
CA GLY A 80 9.80 -7.88 2.31
C GLY A 80 8.86 -7.41 1.20
N VAL A 81 9.35 -6.54 0.33
CA VAL A 81 8.60 -6.00 -0.82
C VAL A 81 9.46 -6.06 -2.08
N ASN A 82 8.92 -6.70 -3.11
CA ASN A 82 9.58 -6.81 -4.40
C ASN A 82 9.27 -5.64 -5.36
N SER A 83 10.09 -5.55 -6.41
CA SER A 83 10.14 -4.39 -7.31
C SER A 83 8.80 -4.09 -7.98
N GLY A 84 8.54 -2.81 -8.25
CA GLY A 84 7.36 -2.34 -9.01
C GLY A 84 6.07 -2.27 -8.20
N THR A 85 6.12 -2.59 -6.91
CA THR A 85 4.95 -2.55 -6.03
C THR A 85 4.56 -1.12 -5.68
N TYR A 86 3.26 -0.85 -5.68
CA TYR A 86 2.65 0.42 -5.28
C TYR A 86 1.89 0.24 -3.97
N ILE A 87 2.20 1.07 -2.96
CA ILE A 87 1.59 1.05 -1.64
C ILE A 87 1.05 2.44 -1.32
N ASN A 88 -0.27 2.55 -1.18
CA ASN A 88 -0.94 3.77 -0.75
C ASN A 88 -1.59 3.56 0.62
N GLY A 89 -1.02 4.22 1.63
CA GLY A 89 -1.45 4.17 3.04
C GLY A 89 -2.51 5.21 3.43
N ILE A 90 -3.16 5.91 2.50
CA ILE A 90 -4.10 7.01 2.82
C ILE A 90 -5.16 6.64 3.87
N GLY A 91 -5.70 5.42 3.84
CA GLY A 91 -6.66 4.91 4.81
C GLY A 91 -6.08 4.13 5.99
N GLY A 92 -4.75 4.00 6.04
CA GLY A 92 -4.02 3.19 7.01
C GLY A 92 -3.71 1.79 6.48
N LEU A 93 -2.53 1.29 6.85
CA LEU A 93 -2.08 -0.06 6.51
C LEU A 93 -1.33 -0.66 7.70
N GLU A 94 -1.85 -1.74 8.25
CA GLU A 94 -1.18 -2.53 9.29
C GLU A 94 -0.73 -3.87 8.71
N ILE A 95 0.56 -4.16 8.83
CA ILE A 95 1.19 -5.37 8.33
C ILE A 95 1.87 -6.08 9.49
N GLY A 96 1.57 -7.37 9.66
CA GLY A 96 2.18 -8.25 10.64
C GLY A 96 3.66 -8.54 10.38
N ALA A 97 4.17 -9.55 11.08
CA ALA A 97 5.51 -10.08 10.92
C ALA A 97 5.58 -11.17 9.85
N HIS A 98 6.75 -11.38 9.25
CA HIS A 98 7.00 -12.42 8.25
C HIS A 98 6.09 -12.29 7.02
N VAL A 99 5.97 -11.07 6.48
CA VAL A 99 5.16 -10.79 5.30
C VAL A 99 6.06 -10.58 4.09
N LEU A 100 5.76 -11.29 3.00
CA LEU A 100 6.45 -11.16 1.72
C LEU A 100 5.48 -10.70 0.63
N ILE A 101 5.82 -9.59 -0.02
CA ILE A 101 5.04 -9.01 -1.11
C ILE A 101 5.81 -9.20 -2.42
N GLY A 102 5.16 -9.84 -3.39
CA GLY A 102 5.66 -10.08 -4.74
C GLY A 102 5.86 -8.80 -5.55
N SER A 103 6.40 -8.95 -6.76
CA SER A 103 6.61 -7.82 -7.68
C SER A 103 5.29 -7.28 -8.21
N ASN A 104 5.25 -5.99 -8.51
CA ASN A 104 4.11 -5.33 -9.16
C ASN A 104 2.78 -5.50 -8.41
N VAL A 105 2.81 -5.64 -7.09
CA VAL A 105 1.60 -5.68 -6.27
C VAL A 105 1.05 -4.28 -6.11
N THR A 106 -0.27 -4.13 -6.10
CA THR A 106 -0.94 -2.86 -5.79
C THR A 106 -1.70 -3.00 -4.48
N ILE A 107 -1.35 -2.18 -3.49
CA ILE A 107 -2.09 -2.06 -2.23
C ILE A 107 -2.60 -0.63 -2.14
N SER A 108 -3.92 -0.45 -2.17
CA SER A 108 -4.54 0.87 -2.06
C SER A 108 -5.55 0.90 -0.91
N SER A 109 -5.27 1.66 0.13
CA SER A 109 -6.21 1.92 1.24
C SER A 109 -7.16 3.11 0.96
N GLY A 110 -7.29 3.53 -0.29
CA GLY A 110 -8.20 4.60 -0.71
C GLY A 110 -8.98 4.22 -1.97
N GLN A 111 -10.23 4.69 -2.06
CA GLN A 111 -11.08 4.57 -3.25
C GLN A 111 -11.93 5.82 -3.45
N HIS A 112 -12.18 6.20 -4.71
CA HIS A 112 -13.20 7.19 -5.01
C HIS A 112 -14.61 6.59 -4.86
N PRO A 113 -15.58 7.30 -4.28
CA PRO A 113 -16.96 6.85 -4.24
C PRO A 113 -17.50 6.68 -5.66
N ILE A 114 -18.14 5.55 -5.92
CA ILE A 114 -18.74 5.23 -7.23
C ILE A 114 -20.27 5.36 -7.23
N GLU A 115 -20.90 5.33 -6.07
CA GLU A 115 -22.36 5.45 -5.93
C GLU A 115 -22.87 6.83 -6.35
N GLY A 116 -24.04 6.86 -7.00
CA GLY A 116 -24.69 8.07 -7.49
C GLY A 116 -24.09 8.67 -8.77
N HIS A 117 -24.71 9.72 -9.31
CA HIS A 117 -24.29 10.37 -10.56
C HIS A 117 -23.52 11.68 -10.36
N HIS A 118 -23.74 12.39 -9.25
CA HIS A 118 -23.11 13.67 -8.96
C HIS A 118 -22.44 13.70 -7.57
N PRO A 119 -21.34 14.45 -7.41
CA PRO A 119 -20.57 15.10 -8.47
C PRO A 119 -19.90 14.06 -9.37
N GLU A 120 -19.33 14.48 -10.50
CA GLU A 120 -18.55 13.60 -11.39
C GLU A 120 -17.41 12.93 -10.63
N VAL A 121 -17.01 11.72 -11.04
CA VAL A 121 -15.97 10.92 -10.36
C VAL A 121 -14.69 11.72 -10.13
N PHE A 122 -14.29 12.57 -11.08
CA PHE A 122 -13.11 13.42 -10.99
C PHE A 122 -13.14 14.37 -9.78
N SER A 123 -14.32 14.83 -9.37
CA SER A 123 -14.50 15.78 -8.27
C SER A 123 -14.81 15.10 -6.93
N ARG A 124 -14.95 13.76 -6.93
CA ARG A 124 -15.19 12.99 -5.70
C ARG A 124 -13.88 12.85 -4.93
N GLN A 125 -13.94 13.10 -3.63
CA GLN A 125 -12.80 12.90 -2.73
C GLN A 125 -12.59 11.40 -2.46
N SER A 126 -11.34 10.99 -2.28
CA SER A 126 -11.00 9.60 -1.92
C SER A 126 -11.54 9.27 -0.52
N ILE A 127 -12.12 8.08 -0.37
CA ILE A 127 -12.56 7.52 0.91
C ILE A 127 -11.43 6.63 1.45
N PRO A 128 -10.83 6.99 2.60
CA PRO A 128 -9.87 6.14 3.28
C PRO A 128 -10.55 4.89 3.86
N LYS A 129 -9.98 3.71 3.61
CA LYS A 129 -10.37 2.43 4.21
C LYS A 129 -9.13 1.61 4.58
N LYS A 130 -8.93 1.41 5.89
CA LYS A 130 -7.79 0.69 6.45
C LYS A 130 -7.69 -0.73 5.88
N ILE A 131 -6.46 -1.14 5.55
CA ILE A 131 -6.13 -2.52 5.20
C ILE A 131 -5.33 -3.14 6.35
N THR A 132 -5.62 -4.41 6.67
CA THR A 132 -4.88 -5.19 7.66
C THR A 132 -4.31 -6.44 6.99
N ILE A 133 -3.03 -6.71 7.19
CA ILE A 133 -2.33 -7.91 6.72
C ILE A 133 -1.74 -8.60 7.94
N GLY A 134 -2.16 -9.83 8.20
CA GLY A 134 -1.70 -10.63 9.34
C GLY A 134 -0.26 -11.13 9.17
N ASP A 135 0.20 -11.89 10.17
CA ASP A 135 1.53 -12.50 10.14
C ASP A 135 1.62 -13.63 9.11
N ASP A 136 2.83 -13.98 8.65
CA ASP A 136 3.10 -15.12 7.77
C ASP A 136 2.31 -15.10 6.44
N VAL A 137 2.08 -13.90 5.89
CA VAL A 137 1.35 -13.71 4.64
C VAL A 137 2.31 -13.64 3.45
N TRP A 138 1.95 -14.32 2.36
CA TRP A 138 2.60 -14.14 1.06
C TRP A 138 1.62 -13.59 0.03
N ILE A 139 1.98 -12.47 -0.60
CA ILE A 139 1.20 -11.86 -1.68
C ILE A 139 1.93 -12.08 -3.01
N GLY A 140 1.33 -12.85 -3.91
CA GLY A 140 1.88 -13.17 -5.22
C GLY A 140 2.02 -11.95 -6.13
N ALA A 141 2.92 -12.06 -7.11
CA ALA A 141 3.21 -10.96 -8.03
C ALA A 141 1.95 -10.50 -8.81
N GLY A 142 1.81 -9.19 -9.03
CA GLY A 142 0.69 -8.62 -9.77
C GLY A 142 -0.65 -8.61 -9.03
N ALA A 143 -0.70 -9.06 -7.78
CA ALA A 143 -1.95 -9.03 -7.00
C ALA A 143 -2.37 -7.60 -6.66
N VAL A 144 -3.68 -7.40 -6.49
CA VAL A 144 -4.30 -6.13 -6.09
C VAL A 144 -5.06 -6.35 -4.79
N ILE A 145 -4.74 -5.57 -3.75
CA ILE A 145 -5.44 -5.58 -2.47
C ILE A 145 -6.33 -4.36 -2.39
N MET A 146 -7.64 -4.59 -2.34
CA MET A 146 -8.64 -3.52 -2.34
C MET A 146 -8.76 -2.85 -0.96
N PRO A 147 -9.23 -1.58 -0.93
CA PRO A 147 -9.39 -0.85 0.32
C PRO A 147 -10.35 -1.53 1.29
N GLY A 148 -10.02 -1.54 2.58
CA GLY A 148 -10.89 -2.08 3.63
C GLY A 148 -10.78 -3.58 3.88
N VAL A 149 -9.89 -4.29 3.18
CA VAL A 149 -9.73 -5.74 3.30
C VAL A 149 -8.80 -6.12 4.45
N THR A 150 -9.14 -7.20 5.14
CA THR A 150 -8.27 -7.94 6.06
C THR A 150 -7.74 -9.22 5.41
N ILE A 151 -6.42 -9.31 5.23
CA ILE A 151 -5.73 -10.53 4.85
C ILE A 151 -5.29 -11.24 6.13
N ALA A 152 -5.95 -12.34 6.48
CA ALA A 152 -5.69 -13.08 7.70
C ALA A 152 -4.32 -13.75 7.72
N LYS A 153 -3.86 -14.10 8.93
CA LYS A 153 -2.58 -14.77 9.18
C LYS A 153 -2.39 -16.01 8.28
N GLY A 154 -1.17 -16.22 7.78
CA GLY A 154 -0.84 -17.41 7.00
C GLY A 154 -1.41 -17.45 5.58
N THR A 155 -2.17 -16.42 5.18
CA THR A 155 -2.82 -16.39 3.86
C THR A 155 -1.78 -16.33 2.74
N VAL A 156 -2.01 -17.10 1.69
CA VAL A 156 -1.29 -17.00 0.41
C VAL A 156 -2.23 -16.42 -0.64
N VAL A 157 -1.90 -15.25 -1.17
CA VAL A 157 -2.60 -14.65 -2.31
C VAL A 157 -1.87 -15.06 -3.59
N GLY A 158 -2.54 -15.75 -4.50
CA GLY A 158 -1.98 -16.15 -5.78
C GLY A 158 -1.64 -14.94 -6.66
N ALA A 159 -0.70 -15.12 -7.58
CA ALA A 159 -0.32 -14.09 -8.54
C ALA A 159 -1.53 -13.56 -9.33
N ASN A 160 -1.52 -12.27 -9.66
CA ASN A 160 -2.58 -11.55 -10.39
C ASN A 160 -3.99 -11.64 -9.77
N SER A 161 -4.11 -11.95 -8.47
CA SER A 161 -5.40 -12.00 -7.80
C SER A 161 -5.88 -10.61 -7.37
N VAL A 162 -7.19 -10.36 -7.43
CA VAL A 162 -7.80 -9.11 -6.94
C VAL A 162 -8.60 -9.43 -5.68
N VAL A 163 -8.03 -9.11 -4.52
CA VAL A 163 -8.62 -9.40 -3.22
C VAL A 163 -9.62 -8.30 -2.86
N THR A 164 -10.91 -8.63 -2.95
CA THR A 164 -12.02 -7.70 -2.71
C THR A 164 -12.75 -7.93 -1.37
N LYS A 165 -12.39 -9.00 -0.65
CA LYS A 165 -13.04 -9.44 0.60
C LYS A 165 -12.00 -10.00 1.55
N ASP A 166 -12.33 -10.01 2.84
CA ASP A 166 -11.47 -10.57 3.88
C ASP A 166 -11.18 -12.05 3.63
N THR A 167 -9.99 -12.48 4.03
CA THR A 167 -9.57 -13.89 3.95
C THR A 167 -9.67 -14.56 5.31
N SER A 168 -9.72 -15.90 5.31
CA SER A 168 -9.58 -16.71 6.52
C SER A 168 -8.12 -17.10 6.75
N GLU A 169 -7.75 -17.41 7.99
CA GLU A 169 -6.39 -17.83 8.31
C GLU A 169 -5.95 -19.04 7.46
N TYR A 170 -4.69 -19.03 7.03
CA TYR A 170 -4.06 -20.07 6.21
C TYR A 170 -4.77 -20.35 4.87
N ALA A 171 -5.66 -19.47 4.42
CA ALA A 171 -6.31 -19.63 3.12
C ALA A 171 -5.31 -19.41 1.97
N VAL A 172 -5.47 -20.19 0.91
CA VAL A 172 -4.89 -19.89 -0.40
C VAL A 172 -5.99 -19.29 -1.26
N VAL A 173 -5.87 -18.03 -1.65
CA VAL A 173 -6.87 -17.32 -2.45
C VAL A 173 -6.32 -16.98 -3.84
N VAL A 174 -7.14 -17.16 -4.88
CA VAL A 174 -6.74 -16.91 -6.28
C VAL A 174 -7.87 -16.28 -7.09
N GLY A 175 -7.51 -15.54 -8.15
CA GLY A 175 -8.45 -15.03 -9.15
C GLY A 175 -8.88 -13.56 -8.97
N ALA A 176 -9.75 -13.08 -9.86
CA ALA A 176 -10.27 -11.71 -9.87
C ALA A 176 -11.80 -11.72 -10.13
N PRO A 177 -12.65 -11.58 -9.09
CA PRO A 177 -12.30 -11.43 -7.68
C PRO A 177 -11.68 -12.71 -7.08
N ALA A 178 -10.80 -12.54 -6.10
CA ALA A 178 -10.12 -13.64 -5.43
C ALA A 178 -11.11 -14.51 -4.65
N LYS A 179 -10.97 -15.82 -4.77
CA LYS A 179 -11.76 -16.82 -4.05
C LYS A 179 -10.82 -17.81 -3.36
N VAL A 180 -11.27 -18.40 -2.26
CA VAL A 180 -10.54 -19.49 -1.59
C VAL A 180 -10.43 -20.66 -2.56
N LEU A 181 -9.19 -21.07 -2.83
CA LEU A 181 -8.86 -22.28 -3.58
C LEU A 181 -8.82 -23.49 -2.64
N ARG A 182 -8.10 -23.33 -1.53
CA ARG A 182 -7.94 -24.34 -0.48
C ARG A 182 -7.40 -23.70 0.80
N VAL A 183 -7.35 -24.47 1.88
CA VAL A 183 -6.56 -24.13 3.08
C VAL A 183 -5.15 -24.72 2.93
N ARG A 184 -4.14 -24.04 3.47
CA ARG A 184 -2.72 -24.38 3.32
C ARG A 184 -2.38 -25.73 3.95
#